data_AF-A0A3N7IT71-F1
#
_entry.id   AF-A0A3N7IT71-F1
#
_cell.length_a   1.000
_cell.length_b   1.000
_cell.length_c   1.000
_cell.angle_alpha   90.00
_cell.angle_beta   90.00
_cell.angle_gamma   90.00
#
_symmetry.space_group_name_H-M   'P 1'
#
loop_
_entity.id
_entity.type
_entity.pdbx_description
1 polymer ?
#
loop_
_entity_poly.entity_id
_entity_poly.type
_entity_poly.pdbx_seq_one_letter_code
_entity_poly.pdbx_strand_id
1 'polypeptide(L)'
;ALNQDPSDAMNRVRARAYGDNFEEHRFVSGSKEDNDVAILDERLLELLYEGKYWWDILRFDRANELIPYFKEHPQHTYKYLWPLSLNILSAEPKVTQNPGYQ
;
A
#
# COMPACT_ATOMS: atom_id res chain seq x y z
N ALA A 1 3.51 0.54 10.76
CA ALA A 1 4.16 1.78 11.25
C ALA A 1 5.15 1.49 12.37
N LEU A 2 6.05 2.43 12.70
CA LEU A 2 7.09 2.29 13.74
C LEU A 2 6.56 2.31 15.20
N ASN A 3 5.31 1.87 15.42
CA ASN A 3 4.63 1.91 16.71
C ASN A 3 4.60 3.30 17.37
N GLN A 4 4.50 4.34 16.54
CA GLN A 4 4.37 5.73 16.96
C GLN A 4 2.93 6.19 16.79
N ASP A 5 2.52 7.19 17.55
CA ASP A 5 1.21 7.84 17.41
C ASP A 5 1.17 8.64 16.09
N PRO A 6 0.31 8.28 15.12
CA PRO A 6 0.22 8.97 13.84
C PRO A 6 -0.75 10.17 13.88
N SER A 7 -1.34 10.49 15.03
CA SER A 7 -2.44 11.46 15.15
C SER A 7 -2.12 12.81 14.53
N ASP A 8 -0.92 13.35 14.74
CA ASP A 8 -0.52 14.64 14.19
C ASP A 8 -0.48 14.65 12.65
N ALA A 9 -0.04 13.56 12.04
CA ALA A 9 -0.01 13.44 10.58
C ALA A 9 -1.42 13.22 10.01
N MET A 10 -2.16 12.29 10.59
CA MET A 10 -3.52 11.94 10.17
C MET A 10 -4.47 13.14 10.29
N ASN A 11 -4.46 13.82 11.43
CA ASN A 11 -5.36 14.94 11.68
C ASN A 11 -5.02 16.18 10.85
N ARG A 12 -3.76 16.36 10.41
CA ARG A 12 -3.43 17.42 9.44
C ARG A 12 -4.08 17.19 8.08
N VAL A 13 -4.08 15.95 7.60
CA VAL A 13 -4.74 15.58 6.33
C VAL A 13 -6.25 15.75 6.47
N ARG A 14 -6.83 15.21 7.53
CA ARG A 14 -8.27 15.30 7.81
C ARG A 14 -8.76 16.72 8.03
N ALA A 15 -8.02 17.57 8.74
CA ALA A 15 -8.40 18.96 8.94
C ALA A 15 -8.52 19.70 7.59
N ARG A 16 -7.61 19.44 6.65
CA ARG A 16 -7.72 19.99 5.29
C ARG A 16 -8.90 19.39 4.52
N ALA A 17 -9.11 18.07 4.62
CA ALA A 17 -10.15 17.37 3.86
C ALA A 17 -11.58 17.71 4.32
N TYR A 18 -11.81 17.77 5.63
CA TYR A 18 -13.15 17.91 6.22
C TYR A 18 -13.51 19.34 6.64
N GLY A 19 -12.54 20.26 6.74
CA GLY A 19 -12.80 21.66 7.10
C GLY A 19 -13.57 21.78 8.42
N ASP A 20 -14.72 22.45 8.39
CA ASP A 20 -15.58 22.67 9.57
C ASP A 20 -16.08 21.37 10.21
N ASN A 21 -16.18 20.27 9.44
CA ASN A 21 -16.62 18.96 9.94
C ASN A 21 -15.46 18.14 10.54
N PHE A 22 -14.26 18.70 10.67
CA PHE A 22 -13.09 17.98 11.15
C PHE A 22 -13.29 17.29 12.50
N GLU A 23 -13.99 17.92 13.45
CA GLU A 23 -14.20 17.34 14.78
C GLU A 23 -14.98 16.02 14.74
N GLU A 24 -15.92 15.87 13.80
CA GLU A 24 -16.69 14.63 13.60
C GLU A 24 -15.82 13.51 12.98
N HIS A 25 -14.75 13.87 12.29
CA HIS A 25 -13.86 12.96 11.58
C HIS A 25 -12.47 12.85 12.19
N ARG A 26 -12.24 13.43 13.37
CA ARG A 26 -10.94 13.43 14.04
C ARG A 26 -10.42 12.00 14.22
N PHE A 27 -9.18 11.77 13.79
CA PHE A 27 -8.51 10.50 14.03
C PHE A 27 -8.09 10.39 15.50
N VAL A 28 -8.31 9.19 16.07
CA VAL A 28 -7.89 8.81 17.42
C VAL A 28 -6.99 7.58 17.30
N SER A 29 -5.78 7.66 17.85
CA SER A 29 -4.83 6.54 17.85
C SER A 29 -5.38 5.37 18.68
N GLY A 30 -5.29 4.16 18.10
CA GLY A 30 -5.61 2.88 18.74
C GLY A 30 -4.38 1.98 18.86
N SER A 31 -4.57 0.69 18.60
CA SER A 31 -3.44 -0.25 18.49
C SER A 31 -2.59 0.05 17.25
N LYS A 32 -1.39 -0.52 17.18
CA LYS A 32 -0.53 -0.38 16.00
C LYS A 32 -1.25 -0.90 14.74
N GLU A 33 -1.95 -2.03 14.85
CA GLU A 33 -2.67 -2.64 13.75
C GLU A 33 -3.86 -1.78 13.32
N ASP A 34 -4.62 -1.21 14.25
CA ASP A 34 -5.72 -0.27 13.94
C ASP A 34 -5.20 0.99 13.26
N ASN A 35 -4.08 1.53 13.77
CA ASN A 35 -3.41 2.68 13.20
C ASN A 35 -2.91 2.39 11.77
N ASP A 36 -2.35 1.20 11.54
CA ASP A 36 -1.86 0.79 10.23
C ASP A 36 -3.01 0.67 9.21
N VAL A 37 -4.16 0.15 9.62
CA VAL A 37 -5.38 0.12 8.78
C VAL A 37 -5.88 1.53 8.51
N ALA A 38 -6.00 2.37 9.53
CA ALA A 38 -6.49 3.74 9.36
C ALA A 38 -5.58 4.58 8.45
N ILE A 39 -4.25 4.42 8.53
CA ILE A 39 -3.30 5.08 7.63
C ILE A 39 -3.52 4.62 6.18
N LEU A 40 -3.74 3.32 5.96
CA LEU A 40 -3.97 2.79 4.62
C LEU A 40 -5.26 3.34 4.00
N ASP A 41 -6.33 3.43 4.80
CA ASP A 41 -7.61 4.02 4.37
C ASP A 41 -7.48 5.51 4.06
N GLU A 42 -6.76 6.27 4.91
CA GLU A 42 -6.52 7.69 4.67
C GLU A 42 -5.74 7.92 3.38
N ARG A 43 -4.74 7.08 3.11
CA ARG A 43 -3.95 7.16 1.88
C ARG A 43 -4.73 6.78 0.63
N LEU A 44 -5.67 5.83 0.74
CA LEU A 44 -6.57 5.49 -0.34
C LEU A 44 -7.45 6.68 -0.73
N LEU A 45 -8.00 7.38 0.26
CA LEU A 45 -8.85 8.54 0.06
C LEU A 45 -8.06 9.74 -0.48
N GLU A 46 -6.90 10.03 0.10
CA GLU A 46 -6.08 11.19 -0.23
C GLU A 46 -5.42 11.09 -1.62
N LEU A 47 -4.99 9.89 -2.03
CA LEU A 47 -4.09 9.69 -3.18
C LEU A 47 -4.77 8.90 -4.31
N LEU A 48 -6.09 9.00 -4.39
CA LEU A 48 -6.86 8.35 -5.45
C LEU A 48 -6.39 8.87 -6.82
N TYR A 49 -6.20 7.95 -7.78
CA TYR A 49 -5.63 8.22 -9.11
C TYR A 49 -4.16 8.70 -9.16
N GLU A 50 -3.41 8.65 -8.04
CA GLU A 50 -1.98 8.98 -8.03
C GLU A 50 -1.04 7.75 -8.06
N GLY A 51 -1.60 6.56 -8.25
CA GLY A 51 -0.83 5.32 -8.39
C GLY A 51 -0.11 4.87 -7.11
N LYS A 52 -0.57 5.29 -5.93
CA LYS A 52 0.08 5.02 -4.65
C LYS A 52 -0.38 3.73 -3.98
N TYR A 53 -1.66 3.38 -4.17
CA TYR A 53 -2.32 2.35 -3.37
C TYR A 53 -1.68 0.96 -3.48
N TRP A 54 -1.25 0.53 -4.68
CA TRP A 54 -0.53 -0.74 -4.86
C TRP A 54 0.73 -0.83 -3.98
N TRP A 55 1.51 0.24 -3.93
CA TRP A 55 2.73 0.29 -3.12
C TRP A 55 2.41 0.40 -1.63
N ASP A 56 1.28 1.01 -1.28
CA ASP A 56 0.85 1.12 0.11
C ASP A 56 0.47 -0.25 0.67
N ILE A 57 -0.36 -1.02 -0.02
CA ILE A 57 -0.76 -2.37 0.45
C ILE A 57 0.42 -3.35 0.51
N LEU A 58 1.44 -3.20 -0.36
CA LEU A 58 2.65 -4.01 -0.31
C LEU A 58 3.52 -3.65 0.90
N ARG A 59 3.72 -2.35 1.18
CA ARG A 59 4.55 -1.90 2.32
C ARG A 59 3.94 -2.20 3.68
N PHE A 60 2.63 -2.39 3.74
CA PHE A 60 1.90 -2.76 4.94
C PHE A 60 1.64 -4.27 5.05
N ASP A 61 2.19 -5.08 4.15
CA ASP A 61 1.98 -6.54 4.10
C ASP A 61 0.48 -6.92 4.05
N ARG A 62 -0.32 -6.13 3.32
CA ARG A 62 -1.79 -6.29 3.20
C ARG A 62 -2.24 -6.86 1.87
N ALA A 63 -1.33 -7.05 0.90
CA ALA A 63 -1.72 -7.50 -0.44
C ALA A 63 -2.41 -8.86 -0.45
N ASN A 64 -1.93 -9.81 0.37
CA ASN A 64 -2.55 -11.12 0.60
C ASN A 64 -3.89 -11.04 1.36
N GLU A 65 -4.13 -9.98 2.13
CA GLU A 65 -5.36 -9.78 2.91
C GLU A 65 -6.44 -8.97 2.16
N LEU A 66 -6.05 -8.17 1.15
CA LEU A 66 -6.97 -7.26 0.47
C LEU A 66 -7.26 -7.69 -0.98
N ILE A 67 -6.34 -8.37 -1.65
CA ILE A 67 -6.51 -8.75 -3.06
C ILE A 67 -7.01 -10.20 -3.15
N PRO A 68 -8.18 -10.45 -3.77
CA PRO A 68 -8.74 -11.80 -3.89
C PRO A 68 -7.78 -12.82 -4.50
N TYR A 69 -7.05 -12.42 -5.55
CA TYR A 69 -6.08 -13.29 -6.21
C TYR A 69 -5.00 -13.83 -5.25
N PHE A 70 -4.44 -12.97 -4.39
CA PHE A 70 -3.38 -13.36 -3.45
C PHE A 70 -3.93 -14.10 -2.23
N LYS A 71 -5.21 -13.92 -1.87
CA LYS A 71 -5.90 -14.77 -0.88
C LYS A 71 -5.99 -16.22 -1.36
N GLU A 72 -6.38 -16.39 -2.62
CA GLU A 72 -6.55 -17.72 -3.24
C GLU A 72 -5.20 -18.37 -3.59
N HIS A 73 -4.15 -17.56 -3.80
CA HIS A 73 -2.82 -18.01 -4.20
C HIS A 73 -1.72 -17.40 -3.33
N PRO A 74 -1.65 -17.73 -2.02
CA PRO A 74 -0.70 -17.13 -1.09
C PRO A 74 0.77 -17.37 -1.46
N GLN A 75 1.06 -18.41 -2.26
CA GLN A 75 2.40 -18.73 -2.78
C GLN A 75 2.82 -17.88 -3.99
N HIS A 76 1.91 -17.08 -4.57
CA HIS A 76 2.21 -16.24 -5.74
C HIS A 76 2.80 -14.87 -5.40
N THR A 77 3.45 -14.71 -4.24
CA THR A 77 4.10 -13.44 -3.82
C THR A 77 5.15 -12.94 -4.82
N TYR A 78 5.73 -13.83 -5.64
CA TYR A 78 6.62 -13.43 -6.74
C TYR A 78 5.96 -12.45 -7.72
N LYS A 79 4.62 -12.44 -7.82
CA LYS A 79 3.86 -11.50 -8.65
C LYS A 79 3.72 -10.10 -8.06
N TYR A 80 4.31 -9.83 -6.90
CA TYR A 80 4.47 -8.44 -6.42
C TYR A 80 5.42 -7.65 -7.32
N LEU A 81 6.32 -8.34 -8.01
CA LEU A 81 7.16 -7.78 -9.06
C LEU A 81 6.58 -8.11 -10.44
N TRP A 82 6.85 -7.22 -11.38
CA TRP A 82 6.47 -7.39 -12.78
C TRP A 82 7.51 -8.22 -13.53
N PRO A 83 7.13 -9.01 -14.55
CA PRO A 83 8.09 -9.68 -15.40
C PRO A 83 8.90 -8.68 -16.23
N LEU A 84 10.13 -9.05 -16.56
CA LEU A 84 10.94 -8.38 -17.56
C LEU A 84 10.46 -8.77 -18.96
N SER A 85 10.35 -7.79 -19.85
CA SER A 85 9.96 -8.03 -21.24
C SER A 85 11.00 -8.84 -22.00
N LEU A 86 10.56 -9.63 -22.99
CA LEU A 86 11.46 -10.42 -23.85
C LEU A 86 12.46 -9.55 -24.60
N ASN A 87 12.08 -8.32 -24.97
CA ASN A 87 12.99 -7.38 -25.65
C ASN A 87 14.19 -7.03 -24.75
N ILE A 88 13.95 -6.75 -23.47
CA ILE A 88 15.02 -6.47 -22.50
C ILE A 88 15.93 -7.69 -22.33
N LEU A 89 15.34 -8.88 -22.17
CA LEU A 89 16.10 -10.12 -21.98
C LEU A 89 16.93 -10.49 -23.21
N SER A 90 16.43 -10.20 -24.42
CA SER A 90 17.17 -10.43 -25.67
C SER A 90 18.28 -9.41 -25.91
N ALA A 91 18.09 -8.17 -25.47
CA ALA A 91 19.02 -7.08 -25.66
C ALA A 91 20.18 -7.13 -24.66
N GLU A 92 19.91 -7.56 -23.42
CA GLU A 92 20.93 -7.59 -22.37
C GLU A 92 21.18 -8.97 -21.75
N PRO A 93 22.25 -9.67 -22.16
CA PRO A 93 22.49 -11.07 -21.79
C PRO A 93 22.87 -11.26 -20.31
N LYS A 94 23.17 -10.18 -19.58
CA LYS A 94 23.46 -10.23 -18.14
C LYS A 94 22.22 -10.06 -17.27
N VAL A 95 21.09 -9.66 -17.85
CA VAL A 95 19.84 -9.46 -17.11
C VAL A 95 19.11 -10.79 -16.99
N THR A 96 18.81 -11.19 -15.77
CA THR A 96 18.00 -12.38 -15.49
C THR A 96 16.57 -11.99 -15.15
N GLN A 97 15.61 -12.83 -15.55
CA GLN A 97 14.20 -12.65 -15.21
C GLN A 97 13.97 -12.60 -13.69
N ASN A 98 12.95 -11.85 -13.27
CA ASN A 98 12.50 -11.84 -11.90
C ASN A 98 12.09 -13.26 -11.46
N PRO A 99 12.49 -13.71 -10.26
CA PRO A 99 12.15 -15.05 -9.76
C PRO A 99 10.66 -15.35 -9.90
N GLY A 100 10.31 -16.54 -10.39
CA GLY A 100 8.93 -16.99 -10.59
C GLY A 100 8.33 -16.69 -11.97
N TYR A 101 9.04 -15.96 -12.83
CA TYR A 101 8.61 -15.64 -14.21
C TYR A 101 9.49 -16.28 -15.30
N GLN A 102 10.34 -17.24 -14.94
CA GLN A 102 11.15 -18.00 -15.90
C GLN A 102 10.30 -18.83 -16.87
#